data_AF-X0RVY3-F1
#
_entry.id   AF-X0RVY3-F1
#
_cell.length_a   1.000
_cell.length_b   1.000
_cell.length_c   1.000
_cell.angle_alpha   90.00
_cell.angle_beta   90.00
_cell.angle_gamma   90.00
#
_symmetry.space_group_name_H-M   'P 1'
#
loop_
_entity.id
_entity.type
_entity.pdbx_description
1 polymer ?
#
loop_
_entity_poly.entity_id
_entity_poly.type
_entity_poly.pdbx_seq_one_letter_code
_entity_poly.pdbx_strand_id
1 'polypeptide(L)' 'SISYVCRHNNVRLVILRGVSDLVGSDGGDAYDERVVWVEAAEKIIRRLVDSLPGWLSNL' A
#
# COMPACT_ATOMS: atom_id res chain seq x y z
N SER A 1 -15.41 -1.21 1.17
CA SER A 1 -13.96 -1.41 0.95
C SER A 1 -13.74 -2.52 -0.08
N ILE A 2 -12.56 -2.62 -0.69
CA ILE A 2 -12.25 -3.72 -1.62
C ILE A 2 -12.32 -5.10 -0.94
N SER A 3 -11.95 -5.19 0.35
CA SER A 3 -12.06 -6.41 1.15
C SER A 3 -13.50 -6.92 1.27
N TYR A 4 -14.47 -6.01 1.44
CA TYR A 4 -15.89 -6.37 1.48
C TYR A 4 -16.35 -6.97 0.15
N VAL A 5 -15.99 -6.34 -0.97
CA VAL A 5 -16.37 -6.80 -2.31
C VAL A 5 -15.75 -8.16 -2.64
N CYS A 6 -14.45 -8.35 -2.37
CA CYS A 6 -13.77 -9.63 -2.61
C CYS A 6 -14.40 -10.77 -1.79
N ARG A 7 -14.72 -10.52 -0.51
CA ARG A 7 -15.40 -11.50 0.35
C ARG A 7 -16.78 -11.87 -0.20
N HIS A 8 -17.57 -10.87 -0.61
CA HIS A 8 -18.91 -11.11 -1.16
C HIS A 8 -18.89 -11.94 -2.44
N ASN A 9 -17.82 -11.82 -3.24
CA ASN A 9 -17.66 -12.53 -4.51
C ASN A 9 -16.78 -13.79 -4.40
N ASN A 10 -16.44 -14.24 -3.19
CA ASN A 10 -15.57 -15.40 -2.95
C ASN A 10 -14.21 -15.35 -3.68
N VAL A 11 -13.63 -14.15 -3.78
CA VAL A 11 -12.31 -13.90 -4.40
C VAL A 11 -11.25 -13.77 -3.30
N ARG A 12 -10.15 -14.55 -3.42
CA ARG A 12 -8.99 -14.42 -2.54
C ARG A 12 -8.33 -13.05 -2.73
N LEU A 13 -8.06 -12.35 -1.63
CA LEU A 13 -7.49 -11.01 -1.63
C LEU A 13 -6.26 -10.95 -0.72
N VAL A 14 -5.17 -10.40 -1.26
CA VAL A 14 -3.99 -9.98 -0.50
C VAL A 14 -3.89 -8.46 -0.61
N ILE A 15 -3.75 -7.77 0.53
CA ILE A 15 -3.55 -6.33 0.58
C ILE A 15 -2.09 -6.06 0.97
N LEU A 16 -1.30 -5.61 0.01
CA LEU A 16 0.05 -5.09 0.26
C LEU A 16 -0.02 -3.57 0.41
N ARG A 17 0.54 -3.05 1.51
CA ARG A 17 0.64 -1.60 1.78
C ARG A 17 2.04 -1.28 2.27
N GLY A 18 2.64 -0.23 1.71
CA GLY A 18 3.85 0.37 2.25
C GLY A 18 3.53 1.71 2.91
N VAL A 19 4.33 2.06 3.91
CA VAL A 19 4.20 3.31 4.65
C VAL A 19 4.86 4.42 3.85
N SER A 20 4.07 5.36 3.31
CA SER A 20 4.55 6.52 2.55
C SER A 20 4.80 7.75 3.41
N ASP A 21 4.21 7.79 4.60
CA ASP A 21 4.29 8.92 5.52
C ASP A 21 3.98 8.46 6.96
N LEU A 22 4.48 9.21 7.93
CA LEU A 22 4.15 9.05 9.35
C LEU A 22 3.20 10.18 9.74
N VAL A 23 1.95 9.84 10.07
CA VAL A 23 0.93 10.81 10.45
C VAL A 23 0.91 10.95 11.98
N GLY A 24 1.20 12.14 12.47
CA GLY A 24 1.06 12.55 13.86
C GLY A 24 -0.29 13.21 14.15
N SER A 25 -0.47 13.70 15.39
CA SER A 25 -1.67 14.45 15.80
C SER A 25 -1.92 15.71 14.98
N ASP A 26 -0.86 16.29 14.42
CA ASP A 26 -0.89 17.55 13.66
C ASP A 26 -0.95 17.33 12.13
N GLY A 27 -1.02 16.08 11.67
CA GLY A 27 -0.93 15.70 10.25
C GLY A 27 0.32 14.89 9.93
N GLY A 28 0.55 14.61 8.65
CA GLY A 28 1.76 13.95 8.15
C GLY A 28 2.53 14.86 7.20
N ASP A 29 3.86 14.72 7.19
CA ASP A 29 4.76 15.60 6.44
C ASP A 29 4.51 15.55 4.91
N ALA A 30 3.90 14.48 4.40
CA ALA A 30 3.63 14.31 2.97
C ALA A 30 2.34 14.99 2.49
N TYR A 31 1.51 15.53 3.39
CA TYR A 31 0.24 16.15 3.02
C TYR A 31 0.41 17.56 2.43
N ASP A 32 1.45 18.29 2.84
CA ASP A 32 1.72 19.65 2.35
C ASP A 32 2.57 19.66 1.07
N GLU A 33 3.23 18.54 0.73
CA GLU A 33 4.10 18.44 -0.43
C GLU A 33 3.80 17.23 -1.32
N ARG A 34 2.98 17.45 -2.35
CA ARG A 34 2.61 16.45 -3.37
C ARG A 34 3.81 15.70 -3.97
N VAL A 35 4.95 16.38 -4.12
CA VAL A 35 6.18 15.80 -4.68
C VAL A 35 6.72 14.68 -3.78
N VAL A 36 6.75 14.89 -2.46
CA VAL A 36 7.21 13.91 -1.47
C VAL A 36 6.35 12.65 -1.52
N TRP A 37 5.03 12.81 -1.62
CA TRP A 37 4.11 11.68 -1.75
C TRP A 37 4.34 10.86 -3.03
N VAL A 38 4.51 11.51 -4.18
CA VAL A 38 4.71 10.83 -5.47
C VAL A 38 6.01 10.02 -5.47
N GLU A 39 7.12 10.61 -5.00
CA GLU A 39 8.41 9.92 -4.96
C GLU A 39 8.42 8.76 -3.96
N ALA A 40 7.81 8.94 -2.79
CA ALA A 40 7.67 7.86 -1.81
C ALA A 40 6.81 6.72 -2.37
N ALA A 41 5.69 7.04 -2.99
CA ALA A 41 4.81 6.07 -3.63
C ALA A 41 5.53 5.27 -4.73
N GLU A 42 6.32 5.93 -5.58
CA GLU A 42 7.08 5.27 -6.64
C GLU A 42 8.12 4.28 -6.08
N LYS A 43 8.85 4.65 -5.02
CA LYS A 43 9.82 3.77 -4.38
C LYS A 43 9.14 2.57 -3.70
N ILE A 44 8.00 2.79 -3.07
CA ILE A 44 7.25 1.76 -2.35
C ILE A 44 6.62 0.77 -3.33
N ILE A 45 5.95 1.26 -4.38
CA ILE A 45 5.19 0.37 -5.28
C ILE A 45 6.09 -0.64 -5.97
N ARG A 46 7.31 -0.23 -6.37
CA ARG A 46 8.32 -1.12 -6.96
C ARG A 46 8.68 -2.26 -6.00
N ARG A 47 9.00 -1.92 -4.75
CA ARG A 47 9.32 -2.91 -3.70
C ARG A 47 8.16 -3.87 -3.40
N LEU A 48 6.92 -3.36 -3.38
CA LEU A 48 5.75 -4.19 -3.15
C LEU A 48 5.55 -5.20 -4.28
N VAL A 49 5.67 -4.76 -5.54
CA VAL A 49 5.56 -5.63 -6.72
C VAL A 49 6.67 -6.67 -6.73
N ASP A 50 7.92 -6.27 -6.47
CA ASP A 50 9.06 -7.19 -6.41
C ASP A 50 8.90 -8.25 -5.30
N SER A 51 8.25 -7.88 -4.18
CA SER A 51 7.99 -8.81 -3.08
C SER A 51 6.81 -9.77 -3.32
N LEU A 52 5.89 -9.43 -4.23
CA LEU A 52 4.61 -10.13 -4.42
C LEU A 52 4.78 -11.64 -4.66
N PRO A 53 5.72 -12.13 -5.50
CA PRO A 53 5.90 -13.57 -5.71
C PRO A 53 6.17 -14.33 -4.40
N GLY A 54 6.93 -13.76 -3.47
CA GLY A 54 7.24 -14.39 -2.18
C GLY A 54 6.04 -14.43 -1.22
N TRP A 55 5.11 -13.48 -1.34
CA TRP A 55 3.85 -13.56 -0.59
C TRP A 55 2.92 -14.63 -1.17
N LEU A 56 2.87 -14.74 -2.50
CA LEU A 56 2.04 -15.74 -3.19
C LEU A 56 2.55 -17.17 -3.00
N SER A 57 3.86 -17.39 -2.85
CA SER A 57 4.41 -18.73 -2.63
C SER A 57 4.07 -19.34 -1.27
N ASN A 58 3.56 -18.54 -0.32
CA ASN A 58 3.22 -18.96 1.03
C ASN A 58 1.69 -18.96 1.31
N LEU A 59 0.86 -18.89 0.26
CA LEU A 59 -0.61 -18.87 0.29
C LEU A 59 -1.22 -20.12 -0.34
#